data_AF-A0A2I0TEF8-F1
#
_entry.id   AF-A0A2I0TEF8-F1
#
_cell.length_a   1.000
_cell.length_b   1.000
_cell.length_c   1.000
_cell.angle_alpha   90.00
_cell.angle_beta   90.00
_cell.angle_gamma   90.00
#
_symmetry.space_group_name_H-M   'P 1'
#
loop_
_entity.id
_entity.type
_entity.pdbx_description
1 polymer ?
#
loop_
_entity_poly.entity_id
_entity_poly.type
_entity_poly.pdbx_seq_one_letter_code
_entity_poly.pdbx_strand_id
1 'polypeptide(L)'
;MPGRSGSVFTLKVQVNDIISHQYLRQAVVEVFVNYTKTNSTLTGSNGAVLIKVPYKLGLSLTIVSYKDGYILTPLPWKTGRMPMDLKP
;
A
#
# COMPACT_ATOMS: atom_id res chain seq x y z
N MET A 1 -9.97 36.08 -12.20
CA MET A 1 -10.51 35.29 -11.07
C MET A 1 -9.57 34.12 -10.81
N PRO A 2 -8.66 34.15 -9.82
CA PRO A 2 -7.80 32.99 -9.56
C PRO A 2 -8.55 32.03 -8.63
N GLY A 3 -8.70 30.78 -9.10
CA GLY A 3 -9.33 29.70 -8.36
C GLY A 3 -8.66 29.48 -7.00
N ARG A 4 -9.50 29.33 -5.97
CA ARG A 4 -9.11 29.05 -4.59
C ARG A 4 -8.16 27.85 -4.57
N SER A 5 -6.87 28.11 -4.31
CA SER A 5 -5.88 27.06 -4.08
C SER A 5 -6.39 26.21 -2.93
N GLY A 6 -6.81 24.97 -3.22
CA GLY A 6 -7.19 24.03 -2.17
C GLY A 6 -5.99 23.83 -1.24
N SER A 7 -6.24 23.77 0.07
CA SER A 7 -5.20 23.41 1.02
C SER A 7 -4.67 22.02 0.65
N VAL A 8 -3.36 21.79 0.77
CA VAL A 8 -2.73 20.49 0.49
C VAL A 8 -2.02 20.06 1.76
N PHE A 9 -2.17 18.79 2.12
CA PHE A 9 -1.44 18.20 3.25
C PHE A 9 -0.61 17.01 2.78
N THR A 10 0.42 16.70 3.57
CA THR A 10 1.30 15.55 3.32
C THR A 10 0.84 14.38 4.16
N LEU A 11 0.42 13.31 3.51
CA LEU A 11 0.05 12.04 4.11
C LEU A 11 1.25 11.09 4.07
N LYS A 12 1.68 10.61 5.24
CA LYS A 12 2.65 9.50 5.33
C LYS A 12 1.89 8.18 5.41
N VAL A 13 2.13 7.29 4.46
CA VAL A 13 1.61 5.91 4.48
C VAL A 13 2.77 4.97 4.70
N GLN A 14 2.67 4.12 5.72
CA GLN A 14 3.65 3.10 6.06
C GLN A 14 2.97 1.73 5.93
N VAL A 15 3.51 0.87 5.09
CA VAL A 15 2.95 -0.46 4.85
C VAL A 15 3.85 -1.49 5.54
N ASN A 16 3.25 -2.25 6.45
CA ASN A 16 3.94 -3.25 7.26
C ASN A 16 3.21 -4.60 7.13
N ASP A 17 3.99 -5.67 7.19
CA ASP A 17 3.44 -7.01 7.38
C ASP A 17 2.85 -7.15 8.78
N ILE A 18 1.65 -7.72 8.90
CA ILE A 18 0.96 -7.79 10.19
C ILE A 18 1.59 -8.82 11.16
N ILE A 19 2.29 -9.82 10.64
CA ILE A 19 2.85 -10.92 11.44
C ILE A 19 4.29 -10.63 11.84
N SER A 20 5.14 -10.34 10.85
CA SER A 20 6.56 -10.08 11.02
C SER A 20 6.86 -8.62 11.37
N HIS A 21 5.88 -7.72 11.28
CA HIS A 21 6.04 -6.27 11.41
C HIS A 21 7.07 -5.66 10.43
N GLN A 22 7.50 -6.42 9.41
CA GLN A 22 8.49 -5.97 8.46
C GLN A 22 7.91 -4.94 7.49
N TYR A 23 8.76 -3.99 7.10
CA TYR A 23 8.43 -2.95 6.14
C TYR A 23 8.29 -3.52 4.74
N LEU A 24 7.12 -3.30 4.13
CA LEU A 24 6.83 -3.78 2.79
C LEU A 24 7.25 -2.75 1.75
N ARG A 25 8.40 -3.03 1.13
CA ARG A 25 8.89 -2.30 -0.05
C ARG A 25 8.06 -2.66 -1.28
N GLN A 26 7.92 -1.71 -2.20
CA GLN A 26 7.19 -1.86 -3.46
C GLN A 26 5.73 -2.30 -3.28
N ALA A 27 5.11 -1.95 -2.16
CA ALA A 27 3.67 -2.04 -2.00
C ALA A 27 3.02 -0.86 -2.73
N VAL A 28 1.96 -1.15 -3.49
CA VAL A 28 1.12 -0.12 -4.10
C VAL A 28 0.33 0.58 -3.01
N VAL A 29 0.28 1.90 -3.07
CA VAL A 29 -0.57 2.76 -2.25
C VAL A 29 -1.40 3.63 -3.19
N GLU A 30 -2.71 3.52 -3.07
CA GLU A 30 -3.68 4.31 -3.81
C GLU A 30 -4.49 5.18 -2.86
N VAL A 31 -4.73 6.43 -3.28
CA VAL A 31 -5.47 7.40 -2.47
C VAL A 31 -6.67 7.88 -3.25
N PHE A 32 -7.85 7.72 -2.66
CA PHE A 32 -9.12 8.15 -3.19
C PHE A 32 -9.66 9.30 -2.35
N VAL A 33 -10.01 10.40 -3.00
CA VAL A 33 -10.69 11.55 -2.37
C VAL A 33 -12.11 11.58 -2.94
N ASN A 34 -13.10 11.49 -2.06
CA ASN A 34 -14.51 11.40 -2.46
C ASN A 34 -14.71 10.34 -3.55
N TYR A 35 -14.22 9.12 -3.29
CA TYR A 35 -14.32 7.95 -4.17
C TYR A 35 -13.59 8.07 -5.53
N THR A 36 -12.90 9.18 -5.80
CA THR A 36 -12.10 9.36 -7.02
C THR A 36 -10.63 9.11 -6.75
N LYS A 37 -9.98 8.25 -7.54
CA LYS A 37 -8.54 7.98 -7.42
C LYS A 37 -7.75 9.24 -7.77
N THR A 38 -6.96 9.74 -6.82
CA THR A 38 -6.15 10.97 -6.95
C THR A 38 -4.66 10.70 -7.06
N ASN A 39 -4.16 9.65 -6.41
CA ASN A 39 -2.75 9.28 -6.41
C ASN A 39 -2.60 7.75 -6.44
N SER A 40 -1.49 7.30 -7.02
CA SER A 40 -1.05 5.90 -7.02
C SER A 40 0.48 5.89 -7.03
N THR A 41 1.08 5.25 -6.05
CA THR A 41 2.54 5.24 -5.88
C THR A 41 2.99 3.97 -5.18
N LEU A 42 4.28 3.67 -5.26
CA LEU A 42 4.89 2.55 -4.55
C LEU A 42 5.56 3.03 -3.25
N THR A 43 5.60 2.15 -2.25
CA THR A 43 6.43 2.35 -1.05
C THR A 43 7.92 2.23 -1.37
N GLY A 44 8.73 3.07 -0.72
CA GLY A 44 10.18 3.05 -0.83
C GLY A 44 10.84 1.91 -0.05
N SER A 45 12.18 1.96 0.03
CA SER A 45 13.00 0.98 0.75
C SER A 45 12.72 0.89 2.26
N ASN A 46 12.09 1.91 2.83
CA ASN A 46 11.64 1.93 4.23
C ASN A 46 10.17 1.48 4.40
N GLY A 47 9.52 0.98 3.34
CA GLY A 47 8.10 0.61 3.36
C GLY A 47 7.15 1.80 3.50
N ALA A 48 7.64 3.02 3.33
CA ALA A 48 6.88 4.24 3.47
C ALA A 48 6.77 5.01 2.15
N VAL A 49 5.76 5.86 2.06
CA VAL A 49 5.63 6.87 1.02
C VAL A 49 4.97 8.14 1.57
N LEU A 50 5.37 9.29 1.04
CA LEU A 50 4.75 10.59 1.33
C LEU A 50 3.92 11.02 0.13
N ILE A 51 2.64 11.32 0.35
CA ILE A 51 1.68 11.67 -0.71
C ILE A 51 1.09 13.04 -0.41
N LYS A 52 1.10 13.93 -1.40
CA LYS A 52 0.40 15.22 -1.31
C LYS A 52 -1.06 15.02 -1.69
N VAL A 53 -1.96 15.34 -0.77
CA VAL A 53 -3.41 15.13 -0.93
C VAL A 53 -4.12 16.47 -0.82
N PRO A 54 -5.05 16.78 -1.75
CA PRO A 54 -5.88 17.98 -1.61
C PRO A 54 -6.82 17.84 -0.41
N TYR A 55 -6.78 18.82 0.49
CA TYR A 55 -7.66 18.95 1.63
C TYR A 55 -8.87 19.81 1.28
N LYS A 56 -10.06 19.23 1.46
CA LYS A 56 -11.34 19.95 1.45
C LYS A 56 -12.20 19.38 2.58
N LEU A 57 -12.72 20.27 3.43
CA LEU A 57 -13.61 19.90 4.51
C LEU A 57 -14.85 19.19 3.95
N GLY A 58 -15.25 18.08 4.57
CA GLY A 58 -16.43 17.29 4.18
C GLY A 58 -16.18 16.23 3.10
N LEU A 59 -14.96 16.12 2.54
CA LEU A 59 -14.63 15.02 1.62
C LEU A 59 -14.06 13.81 2.38
N SER A 60 -14.44 12.61 1.96
CA SER A 60 -13.87 11.35 2.47
C SER A 60 -12.51 11.05 1.85
N LEU A 61 -11.64 10.42 2.63
CA LEU A 61 -10.34 9.94 2.20
C LEU A 61 -10.26 8.43 2.40
N THR A 62 -9.97 7.70 1.34
CA THR A 62 -9.77 6.24 1.39
C THR A 62 -8.35 5.92 0.90
N ILE A 63 -7.64 5.11 1.67
CA ILE A 63 -6.29 4.66 1.36
C ILE A 63 -6.36 3.16 1.16
N VAL A 64 -5.89 2.69 0.01
CA VAL A 64 -5.80 1.26 -0.30
C VAL A 64 -4.33 0.93 -0.48
N SER A 65 -3.89 -0.15 0.14
CA SER A 65 -2.54 -0.67 -0.04
C SER A 65 -2.54 -2.15 -0.33
N TYR A 66 -1.76 -2.57 -1.33
CA TYR A 66 -1.61 -3.98 -1.69
C TYR A 66 -0.23 -4.24 -2.28
N LYS A 67 0.18 -5.50 -2.35
CA LYS A 67 1.42 -5.90 -3.00
C LYS A 67 1.20 -7.22 -3.71
N ASP A 68 1.43 -7.24 -5.03
CA ASP A 68 1.25 -8.45 -5.82
C ASP A 68 2.20 -9.56 -5.36
N GLY A 69 1.68 -10.78 -5.29
CA GLY A 69 2.43 -11.94 -4.77
C GLY A 69 2.70 -11.92 -3.27
N TYR A 70 2.21 -10.92 -2.54
CA TYR A 70 2.32 -10.85 -1.07
C TYR A 70 1.04 -11.41 -0.42
N ILE A 71 1.15 -12.58 0.21
CA ILE A 71 0.02 -13.20 0.91
C ILE A 71 0.05 -12.76 2.37
N LEU A 72 -1.04 -12.13 2.83
CA LEU A 72 -1.19 -11.60 4.19
C LEU A 72 -1.17 -12.68 5.29
N THR A 73 -1.29 -13.94 4.92
CA THR A 73 -1.23 -15.09 5.81
C THR A 73 -0.20 -16.09 5.30
N PRO A 74 0.64 -16.66 6.17
CA PRO A 74 1.42 -17.84 5.83
C PRO A 74 0.40 -18.90 5.44
N LEU A 75 0.43 -19.33 4.18
CA LEU A 75 -0.35 -20.49 3.80
C LEU A 75 0.11 -21.65 4.70
N PRO A 76 -0.81 -22.42 5.31
CA PRO A 76 -0.44 -23.61 6.06
C PRO A 76 0.17 -24.61 5.09
N TRP A 77 1.48 -24.54 4.91
CA TRP A 77 2.24 -25.50 4.14
C TRP A 77 2.34 -26.79 4.96
N LYS A 78 1.40 -27.71 4.74
CA LYS A 78 1.56 -29.11 5.15
C LYS A 78 2.24 -29.85 4.01
N THR A 79 3.53 -30.16 4.17
CA THR A 79 4.21 -31.16 3.35
C THR A 79 3.53 -32.52 3.53
N GLY A 80 2.56 -32.85 2.69
CA GLY A 80 1.99 -34.20 2.62
C GLY A 80 2.97 -35.21 2.01
N ARG A 81 3.92 -34.73 1.20
CA ARG A 81 5.09 -35.48 0.67
C ARG A 81 6.25 -34.52 0.44
N MET A 82 7.47 -35.04 0.61
CA MET A 82 8.73 -34.38 0.27
C MET A 82 8.70 -33.94 -1.21
N PRO A 83 9.20 -32.74 -1.57
CA PRO A 83 9.50 -32.46 -2.98
C PRO A 83 10.45 -33.56 -3.44
N MET A 84 10.01 -34.40 -4.38
CA MET A 84 10.93 -35.35 -4.98
C MET A 84 11.94 -34.51 -5.74
N ASP A 85 13.21 -34.57 -5.33
CA ASP A 85 14.32 -34.02 -6.08
C ASP A 85 14.23 -34.54 -7.51
N LEU A 86 13.90 -33.65 -8.46
CA LEU A 86 13.96 -33.97 -9.86
C LEU A 86 15.43 -33.94 -10.24
N LYS A 87 16.07 -35.11 -10.20
CA LYS A 87 17.44 -35.30 -10.66
C LYS A 87 17.50 -36.34 -11.78
N PRO A 88 18.14 -36.03 -12.91
CA PRO A 88 18.98 -36.96 -13.65
C PRO A 88 20.38 -37.03 -13.05
#